data_AF-A0A0A0BGY9-F1
#
_entry.id   AF-A0A0A0BGY9-F1
#
_cell.length_a   1.000
_cell.length_b   1.000
_cell.length_c   1.000
_cell.angle_alpha   90.00
_cell.angle_beta   90.00
_cell.angle_gamma   90.00
#
_symmetry.space_group_name_H-M   'P 1'
#
loop_
_entity.id
_entity.type
_entity.pdbx_description
1 polymer ?
#
loop_
_entity_poly.entity_id
_entity_poly.type
_entity_poly.pdbx_seq_one_letter_code
_entity_poly.pdbx_strand_id
1 'polypeptide(L)' 'MRRTSKPHIAVIGKIHDTDHFRNIKRHKVQTWEDLLLIEIDENITFANINYMSRVI' A
#
# COMPACT_ATOMS: atom_id res chain seq x y z
N MET A 1 -24.88 3.42 8.10
CA MET A 1 -23.84 4.46 7.94
C MET A 1 -22.52 3.75 7.68
N ARG A 2 -22.05 3.67 6.43
CA ARG A 2 -20.76 3.04 6.12
C ARG A 2 -19.68 3.88 6.80
N ARG A 3 -18.94 3.29 7.76
CA ARG A 3 -17.67 3.88 8.21
C ARG A 3 -16.81 3.95 6.96
N THR A 4 -16.47 5.13 6.49
CA THR A 4 -15.34 5.30 5.59
C THR A 4 -14.11 4.99 6.45
N SER A 5 -13.74 3.70 6.53
CA SER A 5 -12.47 3.31 7.15
C SER A 5 -11.39 4.08 6.41
N LYS A 6 -10.48 4.70 7.16
CA LYS A 6 -9.28 5.24 6.55
C LYS A 6 -8.55 4.03 5.97
N PRO A 7 -8.30 3.99 4.65
CA PRO A 7 -7.63 2.87 4.04
C PRO A 7 -6.27 2.68 4.69
N HIS A 8 -5.96 1.44 5.05
CA HIS A 8 -4.64 1.12 5.56
C HIS A 8 -3.68 1.09 4.39
N ILE A 9 -2.70 2.01 4.41
CA ILE A 9 -1.70 2.16 3.36
C ILE A 9 -0.34 1.81 3.95
N ALA A 10 0.39 0.95 3.24
CA ALA A 10 1.72 0.51 3.64
C ALA A 10 2.71 0.67 2.49
N VAL A 11 3.91 1.17 2.80
CA VAL A 11 5.04 1.05 1.89
C VAL A 11 5.54 -0.40 1.94
N ILE A 12 5.72 -1.00 0.78
CA ILE A 12 6.13 -2.40 0.62
C ILE A 12 7.45 -2.49 -0.16
N GLY A 13 8.16 -3.60 0.00
CA GLY A 13 9.32 -3.95 -0.81
C GLY A 13 9.31 -5.44 -1.16
N LYS A 14 10.20 -5.84 -2.07
CA LYS A 14 10.32 -7.24 -2.54
C LYS A 14 11.14 -8.06 -1.55
N ILE A 15 10.67 -9.24 -1.17
CA ILE A 15 11.48 -10.21 -0.43
C ILE A 15 12.52 -10.80 -1.39
N HIS A 16 13.79 -10.80 -1.00
CA HIS A 16 14.89 -11.28 -1.84
C HIS A 16 14.62 -12.70 -2.35
N ASP A 17 14.99 -12.97 -3.61
CA ASP A 17 14.81 -14.26 -4.30
C ASP A 17 13.36 -14.78 -4.39
N THR A 18 12.34 -13.94 -4.19
CA THR A 18 10.92 -14.32 -4.32
C THR A 18 10.12 -13.24 -5.00
N ASP A 19 8.96 -13.57 -5.56
CA ASP A 19 8.01 -12.56 -6.07
C ASP A 19 7.02 -12.06 -5.00
N HIS A 20 7.38 -12.21 -3.72
CA HIS A 20 6.57 -11.70 -2.62
C HIS A 20 6.92 -10.27 -2.27
N PHE A 21 5.87 -9.47 -2.03
CA PHE A 21 5.99 -8.12 -1.52
C PHE A 21 5.45 -8.03 -0.09
N ARG A 22 6.16 -7.31 0.77
CA ARG A 22 5.83 -7.19 2.19
C ARG A 22 6.15 -5.80 2.73
N ASN A 23 5.43 -5.43 3.79
CA ASN A 23 5.59 -4.14 4.47
C ASN A 23 7.03 -3.93 4.97
N ILE A 24 7.63 -2.79 4.58
CA ILE A 24 9.02 -2.42 4.90
C ILE A 24 9.28 -2.33 6.41
N LYS A 25 8.26 -2.00 7.21
CA LYS A 25 8.37 -1.86 8.67
C LYS A 25 8.33 -3.19 9.41
N ARG A 26 7.90 -4.26 8.73
CA ARG A 26 7.67 -5.58 9.33
C ARG A 26 8.63 -6.65 8.83
N HIS A 27 9.21 -6.47 7.65
CA HIS A 27 10.04 -7.49 6.99
C HIS A 27 11.29 -6.87 6.38
N LYS A 28 12.37 -7.67 6.28
CA LYS A 28 13.55 -7.31 5.50
C LYS A 28 13.23 -7.46 4.02
N VAL A 29 13.24 -6.36 3.30
CA VAL A 29 12.86 -6.31 1.88
C VAL A 29 13.84 -5.44 1.10
N GLN A 30 13.94 -5.71 -0.20
CA GLN A 30 14.60 -4.86 -1.17
C GLN A 30 13.67 -3.70 -1.56
N THR A 31 14.25 -2.52 -1.64
CA THR A 31 13.65 -1.27 -2.15
C THR A 31 14.59 -0.64 -3.16
N TRP A 32 14.12 0.36 -3.89
CA TRP A 32 14.89 1.06 -4.92
C TRP A 32 14.69 2.57 -4.75
N GLU A 33 15.73 3.34 -5.03
CA GLU A 33 15.74 4.79 -4.79
C GLU A 33 14.70 5.54 -5.62
N ASP A 34 14.52 5.14 -6.89
CA ASP A 34 13.61 5.78 -7.84
C ASP A 34 12.24 5.09 -7.98
N LEU A 35 11.90 4.13 -7.10
CA LEU A 35 10.65 3.37 -7.17
C LEU A 35 10.00 3.23 -5.79
N LEU A 36 8.81 3.83 -5.66
CA LEU A 36 7.94 3.67 -4.50
C LEU A 36 6.86 2.62 -4.78
N LEU A 37 6.77 1.61 -3.92
CA LEU A 37 5.71 0.60 -3.94
C LEU A 37 4.81 0.76 -2.71
N ILE A 38 3.51 0.77 -2.95
CA ILE A 38 2.49 0.97 -1.92
C ILE A 38 1.42 -0.13 -2.03
N GLU A 39 1.03 -0.68 -0.90
CA GLU A 39 -0.12 -1.57 -0.73
C GLU A 39 -1.27 -0.81 -0.07
N ILE A 40 -2.48 -0.95 -0.63
CA ILE A 40 -3.71 -0.34 -0.13
C ILE A 40 -4.64 -1.49 0.28
N ASP A 41 -4.84 -1.66 1.57
CA ASP A 41 -5.66 -2.74 2.15
C ASP A 41 -7.11 -2.27 2.34
N GLU A 42 -7.76 -1.90 1.23
CA GLU A 42 -9.20 -1.58 1.17
C GLU A 42 -9.74 -1.76 -0.25
N ASN A 43 -11.05 -2.01 -0.36
CA ASN A 43 -11.71 -2.01 -1.67
C ASN A 43 -11.75 -0.60 -2.25
N ILE A 44 -11.22 -0.43 -3.47
CA ILE A 44 -11.37 0.82 -4.22
C ILE A 44 -12.76 0.84 -4.86
N THR A 45 -13.54 1.85 -4.54
CA THR A 45 -14.92 2.01 -5.00
C THR A 45 -15.19 3.45 -5.43
N PHE A 46 -16.28 3.67 -6.19
CA PHE A 46 -16.70 5.03 -6.54
C PHE A 46 -16.91 5.95 -5.33
N ALA A 47 -17.32 5.39 -4.19
CA ALA A 47 -17.60 6.17 -2.99
C ALA A 47 -16.34 6.67 -2.24
N ASN A 48 -15.18 6.04 -2.43
CA ASN A 48 -13.95 6.39 -1.70
C ASN A 48 -12.80 6.87 -2.60
N ILE A 49 -13.01 6.94 -3.92
CA ILE A 49 -11.96 7.33 -4.87
C ILE A 49 -11.42 8.76 -4.65
N ASN A 50 -12.27 9.69 -4.22
CA ASN A 50 -11.86 11.07 -3.89
C ASN A 50 -10.97 11.14 -2.63
N TYR A 51 -11.13 10.21 -1.70
CA TYR A 51 -10.23 10.12 -0.56
C TYR A 51 -8.89 9.52 -1.01
N MET A 52 -8.93 8.47 -1.83
CA MET A 52 -7.73 7.80 -2.34
C MET A 52 -6.83 8.74 -3.14
N SER A 53 -7.40 9.55 -4.05
CA SER A 53 -6.66 10.47 -4.91
C SER A 53 -5.97 11.61 -4.16
N ARG A 54 -6.33 11.85 -2.89
CA ARG A 54 -5.69 12.88 -2.06
C ARG A 54 -4.49 12.33 -1.28
N VAL A 55 -4.46 11.02 -1.05
CA VAL A 55 -3.46 10.37 -0.20
C VAL A 55 -2.30 9.79 -1.01
N ILE A 56 -2.55 9.47 -2.27
CA ILE A 56 -1.56 9.07 -3.28
C ILE A 56 -1.16 10.31 -4.06
#